data_AF-A0A3D3Q8M5-F1
#
_entry.id   AF-A0A3D3Q8M5-F1
#
_cell.length_a   1.000
_cell.length_b   1.000
_cell.length_c   1.000
_cell.angle_alpha   90.00
_cell.angle_beta   90.00
_cell.angle_gamma   90.00
#
_symmetry.space_group_name_H-M   'P 1'
#
loop_
_entity.id
_entity.type
_entity.pdbx_description
1 polymer ?
#
loop_
_entity_poly.entity_id
_entity_poly.type
_entity_poly.pdbx_seq_one_letter_code
_entity_poly.pdbx_strand_id
1 'polypeptide(L)'
;MRPFMDRLLEILAGATASPAELWFLVWNGYGTQEDLSQDAVVEIHPSWHGFRAYFLFRGSFDVSEVNGEIMFEPPSFWWPEDRGWFVSTDIDASSTYVGGSLELIDQLMADDLLEVLPAELDDPFDGSFDP
;
A
#
# COMPACT_ATOMS: atom_id res chain seq x y z
N MET A 1 14.49 11.17 0.12
CA MET A 1 14.78 9.85 -0.49
C MET A 1 14.50 8.81 0.57
N ARG A 2 13.54 7.92 0.32
CA ARG A 2 13.07 6.90 1.28
C ARG A 2 13.57 5.55 0.77
N PRO A 3 14.84 5.16 1.06
CA PRO A 3 15.52 4.06 0.35
C PRO A 3 14.79 2.71 0.45
N PHE A 4 14.11 2.45 1.57
CA PHE A 4 13.30 1.23 1.74
C PHE A 4 12.06 1.23 0.83
N MET A 5 11.38 2.37 0.72
CA MET A 5 10.23 2.52 -0.19
C MET A 5 10.69 2.36 -1.64
N ASP A 6 11.79 3.03 -2.01
CA ASP A 6 12.31 2.97 -3.38
C ASP A 6 12.65 1.53 -3.78
N ARG A 7 13.25 0.75 -2.86
CA ARG A 7 13.57 -0.66 -3.08
C ARG A 7 12.33 -1.55 -3.15
N LEU A 8 11.34 -1.34 -2.28
CA LEU A 8 10.08 -2.06 -2.31
C LEU A 8 9.38 -1.86 -3.67
N LEU A 9 9.32 -0.62 -4.16
CA LEU A 9 8.70 -0.30 -5.44
C LEU A 9 9.44 -0.98 -6.62
N GLU A 10 10.77 -1.07 -6.57
CA GLU A 10 11.56 -1.77 -7.59
C GLU A 10 11.18 -3.25 -7.69
N ILE A 11 11.07 -3.95 -6.54
CA ILE A 11 10.69 -5.37 -6.49
C ILE A 11 9.25 -5.56 -6.98
N LEU A 12 8.31 -4.74 -6.48
CA LEU A 12 6.90 -4.82 -6.87
C LEU A 12 6.67 -4.54 -8.36
N ALA A 13 7.42 -3.60 -8.95
CA ALA A 13 7.34 -3.28 -10.38
C ALA A 13 7.80 -4.47 -11.25
N GLY A 14 8.75 -5.27 -10.78
CA GLY A 14 9.18 -6.50 -11.46
C GLY A 14 8.17 -7.64 -11.39
N ALA A 15 7.25 -7.61 -10.42
CA ALA A 15 6.27 -8.67 -10.15
C ALA A 15 4.86 -8.38 -10.70
N THR A 16 4.73 -7.47 -11.66
CA THR A 16 3.46 -7.16 -12.34
C THR A 16 3.66 -7.00 -13.85
N ALA A 17 2.63 -7.36 -14.62
CA ALA A 17 2.54 -7.09 -16.05
C ALA A 17 2.05 -5.67 -16.36
N SER A 18 1.54 -4.93 -15.37
CA SER A 18 0.98 -3.58 -15.52
C SER A 18 1.61 -2.55 -14.58
N PRO A 19 2.93 -2.32 -14.62
CA PRO A 19 3.59 -1.43 -13.66
C PRO A 19 3.23 0.05 -13.84
N ALA A 20 2.71 0.45 -15.00
CA ALA A 20 2.28 1.83 -15.25
C ALA A 20 0.84 2.12 -14.80
N GLU A 21 0.10 1.11 -14.36
CA GLU A 21 -1.31 1.22 -14.00
C GLU A 21 -1.53 0.69 -12.59
N LEU A 22 -1.40 1.58 -11.61
CA LEU A 22 -1.64 1.31 -10.20
C LEU A 22 -2.97 1.93 -9.77
N TRP A 23 -3.65 1.22 -8.88
CA TRP A 23 -4.77 1.70 -8.11
C TRP A 23 -4.33 2.02 -6.70
N PHE A 24 -4.85 3.12 -6.16
CA PHE A 24 -4.52 3.58 -4.82
C PHE A 24 -5.78 3.92 -4.06
N LEU A 25 -5.80 3.58 -2.79
CA LEU A 25 -6.80 4.02 -1.84
C LEU A 25 -6.13 4.92 -0.81
N VAL A 26 -6.61 6.16 -0.72
CA VAL A 26 -6.12 7.13 0.26
C VAL A 26 -7.24 7.39 1.24
N TRP A 27 -6.96 7.25 2.54
CA TRP A 27 -7.96 7.52 3.57
C TRP A 27 -8.40 8.99 3.53
N ASN A 28 -9.71 9.23 3.51
CA ASN A 28 -10.26 10.59 3.45
C ASN A 28 -9.97 11.42 4.73
N GLY A 29 -9.57 10.77 5.82
CA GLY A 29 -9.21 11.42 7.08
C GLY A 29 -7.89 12.18 7.07
N TYR A 30 -7.06 12.03 6.03
CA TYR A 30 -5.81 12.81 5.88
C TYR A 30 -6.04 14.30 5.55
N GLY A 31 -7.29 14.71 5.29
CA GLY A 31 -7.71 16.11 5.33
C GLY A 31 -7.19 17.02 4.20
N THR A 32 -6.53 16.47 3.18
CA THR A 32 -5.94 17.24 2.06
C THR A 32 -6.45 16.81 0.68
N GLN A 33 -7.26 15.74 0.60
CA GLN A 33 -7.63 15.11 -0.67
C GLN A 33 -9.02 15.47 -1.21
N GLU A 34 -9.82 16.30 -0.53
CA GLU A 34 -11.19 16.63 -0.97
C GLU A 34 -11.24 17.41 -2.29
N ASP A 35 -10.15 18.12 -2.64
CA ASP A 35 -10.02 18.89 -3.89
C ASP A 35 -9.36 18.10 -5.05
N LEU A 36 -8.94 16.84 -4.81
CA LEU A 36 -8.37 15.99 -5.86
C LEU A 36 -9.47 15.40 -6.73
N SER A 37 -9.30 15.37 -8.06
CA SER A 37 -10.20 14.62 -8.95
C SER A 37 -10.04 13.12 -8.71
N GLN A 38 -10.88 12.56 -7.84
CA GLN A 38 -10.94 11.14 -7.54
C GLN A 38 -11.74 10.38 -8.61
N ASP A 39 -11.34 9.15 -8.92
CA ASP A 39 -12.10 8.28 -9.84
C ASP A 39 -13.38 7.76 -9.16
N ALA A 40 -13.31 7.49 -7.86
CA ALA A 40 -14.44 7.07 -7.03
C ALA A 40 -14.18 7.31 -5.53
N VAL A 41 -15.24 7.22 -4.72
CA VAL A 41 -15.16 7.05 -3.27
C VAL A 41 -15.52 5.59 -2.95
N VAL A 42 -14.66 4.91 -2.19
CA VAL A 42 -14.86 3.52 -1.77
C VAL A 42 -14.91 3.48 -0.26
N GLU A 43 -16.03 3.02 0.29
CA GLU A 43 -16.13 2.69 1.71
C GLU A 43 -15.53 1.30 1.93
N ILE A 44 -14.53 1.23 2.79
CA ILE A 44 -13.86 -0.03 3.14
C ILE A 44 -13.92 -0.16 4.65
N HIS A 45 -14.11 -1.40 5.11
CA HIS A 45 -14.24 -1.69 6.53
C HIS A 45 -12.98 -2.41 7.08
N PRO A 46 -11.79 -1.79 7.12
CA PRO A 46 -10.61 -2.49 7.61
C PRO A 46 -10.41 -2.37 9.13
N SER A 47 -11.05 -1.42 9.82
CA SER A 47 -10.73 -1.14 11.24
C SER A 47 -11.75 -1.71 12.24
N TRP A 48 -11.25 -2.18 13.38
CA TRP A 48 -12.07 -2.53 14.55
C TRP A 48 -12.77 -1.32 15.17
N HIS A 49 -12.37 -0.10 14.79
CA HIS A 49 -12.85 1.17 15.33
C HIS A 49 -13.94 1.85 14.49
N GLY A 50 -14.40 1.22 13.39
CA GLY A 50 -15.55 1.68 12.60
C GLY A 50 -15.26 1.86 11.10
N PHE A 51 -16.23 2.45 10.40
CA PHE A 51 -16.19 2.69 8.96
C PHE A 51 -15.12 3.73 8.60
N ARG A 52 -14.29 3.42 7.59
CA ARG A 52 -13.37 4.37 6.96
C ARG A 52 -13.74 4.52 5.49
N ALA A 53 -13.76 5.75 5.00
CA ALA A 53 -13.94 6.03 3.59
C ALA A 53 -12.59 6.34 2.96
N TYR A 54 -12.35 5.77 1.78
CA TYR A 54 -11.13 5.95 1.02
C TYR A 54 -11.47 6.54 -0.34
N PHE A 55 -10.63 7.43 -0.83
CA PHE A 55 -10.68 7.91 -2.21
C PHE A 55 -9.89 6.95 -3.10
N LEU A 56 -10.48 6.53 -4.21
CA LEU A 56 -9.84 5.70 -5.22
C LEU A 56 -9.20 6.60 -6.28
N PHE A 57 -7.93 6.33 -6.56
CA PHE A 57 -7.16 6.97 -7.60
C PHE A 57 -6.50 5.93 -8.49
N ARG A 58 -6.21 6.32 -9.73
CA ARG A 58 -5.31 5.61 -10.63
C ARG A 58 -4.04 6.43 -10.89
N GLY A 59 -2.90 5.77 -10.99
CA GLY A 59 -1.63 6.44 -11.29
C GLY A 59 -0.47 5.46 -11.50
N SER A 60 0.75 5.91 -11.28
CA SER A 60 1.98 5.13 -11.50
C SER A 60 2.87 5.13 -10.25
N PHE A 61 3.96 4.35 -10.23
CA PHE A 61 4.87 4.14 -9.08
C PHE A 61 5.54 5.39 -8.48
N ASP A 62 5.27 6.59 -8.99
CA ASP A 62 5.65 7.83 -8.31
C ASP A 62 4.69 8.12 -7.14
N VAL A 63 4.81 7.33 -6.07
CA VAL A 63 3.99 7.46 -4.85
C VAL A 63 4.21 8.78 -4.10
N SER A 64 5.13 9.62 -4.57
CA SER A 64 5.33 10.96 -4.05
C SER A 64 4.35 11.99 -4.63
N GLU A 65 3.67 11.66 -5.74
CA GLU A 65 2.76 12.56 -6.43
C GLU A 65 1.51 11.82 -6.93
N VAL A 66 0.33 12.20 -6.43
CA VAL A 66 -0.95 11.72 -6.95
C VAL A 66 -1.66 12.90 -7.60
N ASN A 67 -1.92 12.81 -8.92
CA ASN A 67 -2.58 13.88 -9.70
C ASN A 67 -1.93 15.27 -9.60
N GLY A 68 -0.60 15.38 -9.47
CA GLY A 68 0.09 16.67 -9.36
C GLY A 68 0.34 17.16 -7.94
N GLU A 69 -0.15 16.44 -6.92
CA GLU A 69 -0.07 16.84 -5.52
C GLU A 69 0.90 15.95 -4.75
N ILE A 70 1.80 16.57 -3.99
CA ILE A 70 2.80 15.86 -3.19
C ILE A 70 2.10 15.17 -2.02
N MET A 71 2.16 13.85 -2.00
CA MET A 71 1.61 13.05 -0.92
C MET A 71 2.60 12.97 0.24
N PHE A 72 2.21 13.52 1.39
CA PHE A 72 3.02 13.44 2.62
C PHE A 72 3.04 12.01 3.19
N GLU A 73 1.90 11.33 3.11
CA GLU A 73 1.72 9.94 3.54
C GLU A 73 1.54 9.02 2.33
N PRO A 74 2.09 7.80 2.36
CA PRO A 74 1.87 6.82 1.30
C PRO A 74 0.38 6.40 1.27
N PRO A 75 -0.17 5.97 0.12
CA PRO A 75 -1.56 5.53 0.04
C PRO A 75 -1.85 4.38 1.01
N SER A 76 -3.03 4.31 1.63
CA SER A 76 -3.31 3.26 2.63
C SER A 76 -3.31 1.85 2.03
N PHE A 77 -3.75 1.73 0.78
CA PHE A 77 -3.70 0.48 0.02
C PHE A 77 -3.35 0.76 -1.43
N TRP A 78 -2.62 -0.16 -2.07
CA TRP A 78 -2.35 -0.08 -3.50
C TRP A 78 -2.08 -1.43 -4.18
N TRP A 79 -2.42 -1.52 -5.46
CA TRP A 79 -2.28 -2.74 -6.29
C TRP A 79 -2.21 -2.39 -7.78
N PRO A 80 -1.60 -3.24 -8.63
CA PRO A 80 -1.57 -3.06 -10.07
C PRO A 80 -2.88 -3.50 -10.74
N GLU A 81 -3.17 -3.00 -11.93
CA GLU A 81 -4.35 -3.39 -12.73
C GLU A 81 -4.53 -4.92 -12.84
N ASP A 82 -3.44 -5.64 -13.05
CA ASP A 82 -3.41 -7.10 -13.16
C ASP A 82 -3.59 -7.85 -11.83
N ARG A 83 -3.61 -7.13 -10.69
CA ARG A 83 -3.73 -7.66 -9.33
C ARG A 83 -2.66 -8.71 -8.98
N GLY A 84 -1.46 -8.61 -9.57
CA GLY A 84 -0.35 -9.51 -9.27
C GLY A 84 0.10 -9.49 -7.80
N TRP A 85 -0.14 -8.36 -7.12
CA TRP A 85 0.17 -8.16 -5.70
C TRP A 85 -0.74 -7.10 -5.08
N PHE A 86 -0.71 -6.96 -3.75
CA PHE A 86 -1.43 -5.96 -2.98
C PHE A 86 -0.55 -5.49 -1.81
N VAL A 87 -0.59 -4.20 -1.52
CA VAL A 87 0.12 -3.61 -0.37
C VAL A 87 -0.84 -2.86 0.52
N SER A 88 -0.64 -2.98 1.83
CA SER A 88 -1.28 -2.16 2.85
C SER A 88 -0.23 -1.45 3.70
N THR A 89 -0.37 -0.13 3.81
CA THR A 89 0.31 0.72 4.80
C THR A 89 -0.74 1.46 5.62
N ASP A 90 -1.78 0.73 6.06
CA ASP A 90 -2.89 1.32 6.82
C ASP A 90 -2.36 1.96 8.12
N ILE A 91 -2.96 3.08 8.53
CA ILE A 91 -2.54 3.83 9.72
C ILE A 91 -2.68 3.03 11.03
N ASP A 92 -3.54 2.02 11.06
CA ASP A 92 -3.67 1.14 12.23
C ASP A 92 -2.66 -0.02 12.19
N ALA A 93 -1.97 -0.24 11.07
CA ALA A 93 -1.03 -1.35 10.92
C ALA A 93 0.31 -1.04 11.60
N SER A 94 0.87 -2.01 12.31
CA SER A 94 2.23 -1.90 12.86
C SER A 94 3.32 -2.04 11.79
N SER A 95 2.97 -2.57 10.62
CA SER A 95 3.88 -2.93 9.54
C SER A 95 3.26 -2.65 8.17
N THR A 96 4.11 -2.63 7.13
CA THR A 96 3.65 -2.72 5.74
C THR A 96 3.36 -4.18 5.41
N TYR A 97 2.13 -4.48 5.01
CA TYR A 97 1.76 -5.83 4.60
C TYR A 97 1.78 -5.94 3.08
N VAL A 98 2.42 -6.98 2.57
CA VAL A 98 2.49 -7.29 1.14
C VAL A 98 1.93 -8.67 0.89
N GLY A 99 0.94 -8.76 0.00
CA GLY A 99 0.38 -10.02 -0.49
C GLY A 99 0.67 -10.20 -1.98
N GLY A 100 0.99 -11.41 -2.41
CA GLY A 100 1.26 -11.71 -3.81
C GLY A 100 1.63 -13.17 -4.04
N SER A 101 2.28 -13.44 -5.17
CA SER A 101 2.77 -14.78 -5.47
C SER A 101 3.90 -15.21 -4.50
N LEU A 102 4.08 -16.51 -4.32
CA LEU A 102 5.21 -17.03 -3.53
C LEU A 102 6.56 -16.55 -4.07
N GLU A 103 6.71 -16.44 -5.39
CA GLU A 103 7.93 -15.92 -6.02
C GLU A 103 8.22 -14.46 -5.61
N LEU A 104 7.19 -13.61 -5.52
CA LEU A 104 7.34 -12.25 -5.02
C LEU A 104 7.71 -12.24 -3.53
N ILE A 105 7.05 -13.05 -2.71
CA ILE A 105 7.33 -13.13 -1.27
C ILE A 105 8.75 -13.63 -1.03
N ASP A 106 9.21 -14.65 -1.76
CA ASP A 106 10.58 -15.16 -1.68
C ASP A 106 11.61 -14.09 -2.06
N GLN A 107 11.33 -13.27 -3.08
CA GLN A 107 12.19 -12.15 -3.47
C GLN A 107 12.29 -11.08 -2.37
N LEU A 108 11.15 -10.74 -1.73
CA LEU A 108 11.13 -9.78 -0.63
C LEU A 108 11.90 -10.33 0.59
N MET A 109 11.66 -11.58 0.97
CA MET A 109 12.33 -12.25 2.09
C MET A 109 13.85 -12.42 1.87
N ALA A 110 14.30 -12.45 0.62
CA ALA A 110 15.72 -12.56 0.27
C ALA A 110 16.43 -11.20 0.13
N ASP A 111 15.72 -10.08 0.25
CA ASP A 111 16.31 -8.75 0.09
C ASP A 111 17.02 -8.29 1.37
N ASP A 112 18.32 -8.00 1.28
CA ASP A 112 19.14 -7.60 2.43
C ASP A 112 18.84 -6.18 2.96
N LEU A 113 18.09 -5.36 2.21
CA LEU A 113 17.77 -3.98 2.60
C LEU A 113 16.42 -3.89 3.33
N LEU A 114 15.48 -4.79 3.02
CA LEU A 114 14.15 -4.81 3.61
C LEU A 114 14.08 -5.76 4.81
N GLU A 115 13.49 -5.30 5.92
CA GLU A 115 13.07 -6.22 6.97
C GLU A 115 11.72 -6.84 6.56
N VAL A 116 11.72 -8.15 6.38
CA VAL A 116 10.53 -8.89 5.93
C VAL A 116 10.34 -10.11 6.82
N LEU A 117 9.12 -10.25 7.32
CA LEU A 117 8.68 -11.37 8.13
C LEU A 117 7.43 -11.99 7.48
N PRO A 118 7.26 -13.33 7.52
CA PRO A 118 6.02 -13.95 7.10
C PRO A 118 4.90 -13.50 8.05
N ALA A 119 3.74 -13.17 7.48
CA ALA A 119 2.53 -12.85 8.22
C ALA A 119 1.57 -14.04 8.16
N GLU A 120 1.09 -14.48 9.31
CA GLU A 120 0.07 -15.50 9.48
C GLU A 120 -1.31 -14.86 9.72
N LEU A 121 -2.39 -15.59 9.43
CA LEU A 121 -3.77 -15.07 9.57
C LEU A 121 -4.14 -14.70 11.02
N ASP A 122 -3.47 -15.30 11.98
CA ASP A 122 -3.72 -15.07 13.40
C ASP A 122 -2.80 -13.99 13.99
N ASP A 123 -1.90 -13.40 13.19
CA ASP A 123 -1.04 -12.31 13.65
C ASP A 123 -1.86 -11.03 13.86
N PRO A 124 -1.62 -10.28 14.95
CA PRO A 124 -2.36 -9.06 15.23
C PRO A 124 -1.98 -7.96 14.22
N PHE A 125 -2.99 -7.45 13.53
CA PHE A 125 -2.81 -6.40 12.53
C PHE A 125 -2.28 -5.07 13.10
N ASP A 126 -2.67 -4.74 14.34
CA ASP A 126 -2.33 -3.47 15.01
C ASP A 126 -1.06 -3.55 15.86
N GLY A 127 -0.34 -4.67 15.82
CA GLY A 127 0.85 -4.88 16.64
C GLY A 127 0.57 -4.96 18.15
N SER A 128 -0.69 -5.15 18.58
CA SER A 128 -1.04 -5.24 20.01
C SER A 128 -0.43 -6.42 20.77
N PHE A 129 0.32 -7.30 20.08
CA PHE A 129 1.16 -8.33 20.69
C PHE A 129 2.60 -8.38 20.16
N ASP A 130 3.14 -7.28 19.62
CA ASP A 130 4.59 -7.23 19.35
C ASP A 130 5.33 -7.17 20.72
N PRO A 131 6.13 -8.20 21.09
CA PRO A 131 6.67 -8.36 22.45
C PRO A 131 7.69 -7.30 22.88
#